data_AF-A0A8H5I3M0-F1
#
_entry.id   AF-A0A8H5I3M0-F1
#
_cell.length_a   1.000
_cell.length_b   1.000
_cell.length_c   1.000
_cell.angle_alpha   90.00
_cell.angle_beta   90.00
_cell.angle_gamma   90.00
#
_symmetry.space_group_name_H-M   'P 1'
#
loop_
_entity.id
_entity.type
_entity.pdbx_description
1 polymer ?
#
loop_
_entity_poly.entity_id
_entity_poly.type
_entity_poly.pdbx_seq_one_letter_code
_entity_poly.pdbx_strand_id
1 'polypeptide(L)'
;MESLLSLAFDNLSSYDGPKVRKGLRQVEGLLAQICLSKANSRNDRAYRNWDTDDDGSEGSTSSQKDLSQLSRDPAFREFFKLQEGFEWNVAMRLISTLDRLMAKGGDGGNDLLILSALDLIQGVLLLHPPSKSLFAREQNMNLLLDLLEPFNCPAIQSATLLTLVTALIETPINTRTFESLDGLLTVTSLFKSRSTAREVKLKLVEFLYFYLMP
;
A
#
# COMPACT_ATOMS: atom_id res chain seq x y z
N MET A 1 2.61 8.95 18.07
CA MET A 1 2.21 8.33 16.80
C MET A 1 0.69 8.38 16.63
N GLU A 2 -0.06 8.01 17.67
CA GLU A 2 -1.52 8.14 17.74
C GLU A 2 -2.06 9.50 17.28
N SER A 3 -1.50 10.62 17.74
CA SER A 3 -1.93 11.96 17.29
C SER A 3 -1.74 12.20 15.79
N LEU A 4 -0.67 11.65 15.18
CA LEU A 4 -0.44 11.74 13.74
C LEU A 4 -1.45 10.87 12.98
N LEU A 5 -1.73 9.67 13.48
CA LEU A 5 -2.74 8.77 12.92
C LEU A 5 -4.13 9.37 13.04
N SER A 6 -4.48 9.99 14.17
CA SER A 6 -5.77 10.65 14.38
C SER A 6 -5.99 11.72 13.33
N LEU A 7 -5.01 12.62 13.15
CA LEU A 7 -5.10 13.69 12.16
C LEU A 7 -5.17 13.13 10.73
N ALA A 8 -4.43 12.07 10.43
CA ALA A 8 -4.50 11.40 9.13
C ALA A 8 -5.88 10.80 8.89
N PHE A 9 -6.45 10.13 9.90
CA PHE A 9 -7.74 9.45 9.81
C PHE A 9 -8.90 10.44 9.68
N ASP A 10 -8.85 11.57 10.38
CA ASP A 10 -9.82 12.66 10.21
C ASP A 10 -9.84 13.14 8.75
N ASN A 11 -8.65 13.34 8.17
CA ASN A 11 -8.51 13.74 6.76
C ASN A 11 -8.97 12.65 5.78
N LEU A 12 -8.63 11.37 6.04
CA LEU A 12 -9.05 10.24 5.22
C LEU A 12 -10.57 10.05 5.24
N SER A 13 -11.22 10.25 6.40
CA SER A 13 -12.66 10.11 6.57
C SER A 13 -13.49 11.19 5.84
N SER A 14 -12.83 12.25 5.37
CA SER A 14 -13.46 13.33 4.61
C SER A 14 -13.97 12.86 3.25
N TYR A 15 -15.01 13.53 2.74
CA TYR A 15 -15.47 13.41 1.35
C TYR A 15 -14.76 14.37 0.39
N ASP A 16 -13.98 15.31 0.93
CA ASP A 16 -13.23 16.31 0.15
C ASP A 16 -11.89 15.72 -0.35
N GLY A 17 -11.71 15.63 -1.67
CA GLY A 17 -10.55 15.00 -2.31
C GLY A 17 -9.20 15.56 -1.84
N PRO A 18 -9.00 16.89 -1.79
CA PRO A 18 -7.83 17.52 -1.16
C PRO A 18 -7.55 17.07 0.28
N LYS A 19 -8.57 16.93 1.13
CA LYS A 19 -8.38 16.39 2.49
C LYS A 19 -7.98 14.92 2.46
N VAL A 20 -8.63 14.09 1.65
CA VAL A 20 -8.24 12.67 1.50
C VAL A 20 -6.79 12.56 1.04
N ARG A 21 -6.38 13.34 0.04
CA ARG A 21 -4.98 13.42 -0.43
C ARG A 21 -4.02 13.79 0.69
N LYS A 22 -4.39 14.75 1.53
CA LYS A 22 -3.58 15.14 2.69
C LYS A 22 -3.46 13.99 3.69
N GLY A 23 -4.55 13.28 3.97
CA GLY A 23 -4.56 12.09 4.83
C GLY A 23 -3.65 10.98 4.30
N LEU A 24 -3.74 10.67 3.01
CA LEU A 24 -2.88 9.67 2.35
C LEU A 24 -1.40 10.05 2.47
N ARG A 25 -1.04 11.31 2.18
CA ARG A 25 0.35 11.79 2.34
C ARG A 25 0.85 11.76 3.79
N GLN A 26 -0.04 11.96 4.77
CA GLN A 26 0.33 11.86 6.18
C GLN A 26 0.65 10.41 6.57
N VAL A 27 -0.13 9.45 6.08
CA VAL A 27 0.15 8.02 6.23
C VAL A 27 1.46 7.65 5.53
N GLU A 28 1.62 8.04 4.26
CA GLU A 28 2.84 7.83 3.48
C GLU A 28 4.09 8.35 4.22
N GLY A 29 4.03 9.60 4.70
CA GLY A 29 5.13 10.21 5.45
C GLY A 29 5.46 9.47 6.75
N LEU A 30 4.44 8.94 7.46
CA LEU A 30 4.66 8.11 8.64
C LEU A 30 5.37 6.80 8.28
N LEU A 31 4.90 6.09 7.25
CA LEU A 31 5.51 4.83 6.79
C LEU A 31 6.95 5.06 6.31
N ALA A 32 7.18 6.13 5.55
CA ALA A 32 8.52 6.51 5.10
C ALA A 32 9.48 6.77 6.28
N GLN A 33 9.05 7.46 7.32
CA GLN A 33 9.87 7.69 8.53
C GLN A 33 10.20 6.41 9.28
N ILE A 34 9.29 5.43 9.25
CA ILE A 34 9.52 4.11 9.84
C ILE A 34 10.56 3.34 9.02
N CYS A 35 10.41 3.29 7.69
CA CYS A 35 11.26 2.48 6.80
C CYS A 35 12.64 3.09 6.52
N LEU A 36 12.77 4.41 6.49
CA LEU A 36 14.03 5.08 6.14
C LEU A 36 14.86 5.34 7.39
N SER A 37 16.19 5.14 7.29
CA SER A 37 17.09 5.56 8.36
C SER A 37 17.13 7.08 8.41
N LYS A 38 17.03 7.64 9.61
CA LYS A 38 17.49 9.01 9.82
C LYS A 38 19.00 8.94 9.63
N ALA A 39 19.51 9.51 8.54
CA ALA A 39 20.93 9.78 8.41
C ALA A 39 21.38 10.39 9.75
N ASN A 40 22.33 9.73 10.40
CA ASN A 40 22.74 10.03 11.76
C ASN A 40 23.49 11.39 11.75
N SER A 41 22.75 12.50 11.65
CA SER A 41 23.27 13.87 11.49
C SER A 41 23.91 14.41 12.78
N ARG A 42 24.52 13.58 13.61
CA ARG A 42 25.07 14.02 14.90
C ARG A 42 26.42 13.47 15.33
N ASN A 43 27.20 12.74 14.51
CA ASN A 43 28.54 12.37 14.99
C ASN A 43 29.75 12.35 14.04
N ASP A 44 29.63 12.69 12.75
CA ASP A 44 30.81 12.75 11.85
C ASP A 44 31.39 14.17 11.69
N ARG A 45 31.47 14.95 12.78
CA ARG A 45 32.19 16.25 12.80
C ARG A 45 33.56 16.19 13.46
N ALA A 46 34.12 15.00 13.72
CA ALA A 46 35.40 14.88 14.44
C ALA A 46 36.59 14.42 13.58
N TYR A 47 36.41 13.89 12.38
CA TYR A 47 37.54 13.42 11.56
C TYR A 47 37.30 13.62 10.07
N ARG A 48 37.51 14.84 9.57
CA ARG A 48 37.89 15.09 8.17
C ARG A 48 38.57 16.45 8.11
N ASN A 49 39.82 16.47 8.57
CA ASN A 49 40.79 17.46 8.11
C ASN A 49 41.67 16.75 7.08
N TRP A 50 41.79 17.39 5.91
CA TRP A 50 42.74 17.17 4.81
C TRP A 50 42.14 16.71 3.45
N ASP A 51 42.07 17.71 2.57
CA ASP A 51 42.26 17.77 1.12
C ASP A 51 41.12 17.66 0.10
N THR A 52 41.24 18.63 -0.82
CA THR A 52 40.86 18.70 -2.23
C THR A 52 39.41 18.96 -2.62
N ASP A 53 39.27 20.03 -3.41
CA ASP A 53 38.15 20.46 -4.24
C ASP A 53 37.51 19.31 -5.03
N ASP A 54 36.18 19.20 -5.00
CA ASP A 54 35.38 18.85 -6.18
C ASP A 54 33.90 19.23 -6.00
N ASP A 55 33.31 19.64 -7.11
CA ASP A 55 31.93 20.11 -7.33
C ASP A 55 30.93 18.94 -7.33
N GLY A 56 29.77 19.11 -6.71
CA GLY A 56 28.74 18.07 -6.68
C GLY A 56 27.67 18.27 -5.62
N SER A 57 26.48 18.70 -6.04
CA SER A 57 25.29 18.85 -5.21
C SER A 57 24.72 17.47 -4.84
N GLU A 58 25.21 16.86 -3.77
CA GLU A 58 24.67 15.60 -3.25
C GLU A 58 23.44 15.85 -2.36
N GLY A 59 22.26 15.53 -2.91
CA GLY A 59 21.04 15.36 -2.12
C GLY A 59 21.25 14.24 -1.10
N SER A 60 20.95 14.53 0.18
CA SER A 60 21.04 13.59 1.29
C SER A 60 20.29 12.28 1.01
N THR A 61 21.02 11.22 0.63
CA THR A 61 20.46 9.89 0.42
C THR A 61 20.16 9.26 1.78
N SER A 62 18.89 9.28 2.19
CA SER A 62 18.44 8.49 3.33
C SER A 62 18.65 7.01 3.01
N SER A 63 19.57 6.33 3.69
CA SER A 63 19.78 4.89 3.45
C SER A 63 18.59 4.08 3.98
N GLN A 64 18.11 3.14 3.18
CA GLN A 64 17.01 2.25 3.57
C GLN A 64 17.44 1.35 4.73
N LYS A 65 16.59 1.16 5.74
CA LYS A 65 16.87 0.19 6.82
C LYS A 65 16.69 -1.21 6.27
N ASP A 66 17.59 -2.12 6.64
CA ASP A 66 17.36 -3.54 6.42
C ASP A 66 16.16 -4.02 7.26
N LEU A 67 15.39 -4.98 6.75
CA LEU A 67 14.18 -5.50 7.43
C LEU A 67 14.51 -6.02 8.84
N SER A 68 15.68 -6.64 9.01
CA SER A 68 16.15 -7.11 10.31
C SER A 68 16.34 -5.98 11.33
N GLN A 69 16.78 -4.81 10.87
CA GLN A 69 16.99 -3.62 11.69
C GLN A 69 15.66 -2.96 12.07
N LEU A 70 14.67 -3.02 11.17
CA LEU A 70 13.34 -2.46 11.39
C LEU A 70 12.66 -3.06 12.61
N SER A 71 12.77 -4.39 12.80
CA SER A 71 12.20 -5.11 13.95
C SER A 71 12.71 -4.63 15.33
N ARG A 72 13.85 -3.94 15.37
CA ARG A 72 14.48 -3.39 16.57
C ARG A 72 14.17 -1.90 16.76
N ASP A 73 13.62 -1.24 15.74
CA ASP A 73 13.30 0.19 15.79
C ASP A 73 12.12 0.43 16.74
N PRO A 74 12.27 1.27 17.78
CA PRO A 74 11.17 1.61 18.69
C PRO A 74 9.94 2.20 17.98
N ALA A 75 10.14 3.01 16.92
CA ALA A 75 9.05 3.58 16.16
C ALA A 75 8.30 2.50 15.37
N PHE A 76 9.00 1.53 14.77
CA PHE A 76 8.35 0.40 14.11
C PHE A 76 7.56 -0.46 15.10
N ARG A 77 8.12 -0.76 16.28
CA ARG A 77 7.43 -1.56 17.30
C ARG A 77 6.16 -0.87 17.81
N GLU A 78 6.23 0.43 18.03
CA GLU A 78 5.05 1.20 18.43
C GLU A 78 4.00 1.24 17.31
N PHE A 79 4.42 1.45 16.06
CA PHE A 79 3.53 1.37 14.91
C PHE A 79 2.84 0.01 14.84
N PHE A 80 3.63 -1.08 14.89
CA PHE A 80 3.17 -2.45 14.84
C PHE A 80 2.13 -2.71 15.94
N LYS A 81 2.44 -2.33 17.18
CA LYS A 81 1.51 -2.46 18.32
C LYS A 81 0.19 -1.71 18.09
N LEU A 82 0.24 -0.50 17.53
CA LEU A 82 -0.96 0.27 17.21
C LEU A 82 -1.81 -0.39 16.11
N GLN A 83 -1.18 -1.14 15.19
CA GLN A 83 -1.90 -1.82 14.11
C GLN A 83 -2.70 -3.05 14.58
N GLU A 84 -2.37 -3.63 15.74
CA GLU A 84 -3.13 -4.73 16.34
C GLU A 84 -4.53 -4.30 16.82
N GLY A 85 -4.69 -3.03 17.18
CA GLY A 85 -5.97 -2.46 17.61
C GLY A 85 -6.82 -1.93 16.46
N PHE A 86 -8.14 -2.01 16.59
CA PHE A 86 -9.07 -1.47 15.57
C PHE A 86 -9.01 0.06 15.45
N GLU A 87 -8.68 0.77 16.54
CA GLU A 87 -8.69 2.23 16.58
C GLU A 87 -7.64 2.83 15.63
N TRP A 88 -6.45 2.22 15.60
CA TRP A 88 -5.25 2.74 14.94
C TRP A 88 -4.78 1.92 13.73
N ASN A 89 -5.53 0.90 13.33
CA ASN A 89 -5.21 0.08 12.17
C ASN A 89 -5.37 0.88 10.86
N VAL A 90 -4.23 1.21 10.26
CA VAL A 90 -4.13 2.00 9.02
C VAL A 90 -4.72 1.25 7.84
N ALA A 91 -4.48 -0.06 7.70
CA ALA A 91 -5.01 -0.85 6.59
C ALA A 91 -6.54 -0.82 6.58
N MET A 92 -7.18 -0.98 7.75
CA MET A 92 -8.63 -0.87 7.90
C MET A 92 -9.13 0.52 7.46
N ARG A 93 -8.45 1.60 7.87
CA ARG A 93 -8.83 2.97 7.48
C ARG A 93 -8.64 3.24 5.99
N LEU A 94 -7.59 2.69 5.38
CA LEU A 94 -7.34 2.79 3.94
C LEU A 94 -8.40 2.01 3.14
N ILE A 95 -8.78 0.80 3.57
CA ILE A 95 -9.87 0.03 2.96
C ILE A 95 -11.18 0.82 3.01
N SER A 96 -11.57 1.37 4.17
CA SER A 96 -12.77 2.22 4.26
C SER A 96 -12.68 3.45 3.34
N THR A 97 -11.47 3.98 3.12
CA THR A 97 -11.26 5.14 2.24
C THR A 97 -11.41 4.76 0.78
N LEU A 98 -10.86 3.62 0.38
CA LEU A 98 -10.98 3.06 -0.95
C LEU A 98 -12.45 2.82 -1.31
N ASP A 99 -13.22 2.21 -0.42
CA ASP A 99 -14.68 2.01 -0.55
C ASP A 99 -15.43 3.33 -0.83
N ARG A 100 -15.15 4.38 -0.04
CA ARG A 100 -15.76 5.72 -0.27
C ARG A 100 -15.34 6.36 -1.59
N LEU A 101 -14.09 6.18 -2.02
CA LEU A 101 -13.58 6.76 -3.27
C LEU A 101 -14.24 6.10 -4.48
N MET A 102 -14.49 4.79 -4.41
CA MET A 102 -15.19 4.03 -5.45
C MET A 102 -16.67 4.37 -5.51
N ALA A 103 -17.32 4.55 -4.36
CA ALA A 103 -18.74 4.90 -4.28
C ALA A 103 -19.11 6.24 -4.95
N LYS A 104 -18.14 7.15 -5.13
CA LYS A 104 -18.37 8.49 -5.69
C LYS A 104 -18.51 8.55 -7.22
N GLY A 105 -18.33 7.45 -7.94
CA GLY A 105 -18.54 7.39 -9.39
C GLY A 105 -17.40 7.99 -10.23
N GLY A 106 -17.30 7.53 -11.49
CA GLY A 106 -16.08 7.56 -12.31
C GLY A 106 -16.03 8.63 -13.41
N ASP A 107 -15.68 9.86 -13.04
CA ASP A 107 -15.06 10.82 -13.96
C ASP A 107 -13.51 10.74 -13.95
N GLY A 108 -12.94 9.74 -13.25
CA GLY A 108 -11.50 9.59 -13.03
C GLY A 108 -10.93 10.55 -11.98
N GLY A 109 -11.74 11.42 -11.37
CA GLY A 109 -11.28 12.43 -10.41
C GLY A 109 -10.63 11.84 -9.16
N ASN A 110 -10.95 10.58 -8.83
CA ASN A 110 -10.41 9.86 -7.68
C ASN A 110 -9.26 8.90 -8.03
N ASP A 111 -8.89 8.71 -9.30
CA ASP A 111 -7.95 7.67 -9.72
C ASP A 111 -6.61 7.75 -8.99
N LEU A 112 -6.05 8.95 -8.89
CA LEU A 112 -4.79 9.18 -8.17
C LEU A 112 -4.90 8.89 -6.67
N LEU A 113 -6.08 9.09 -6.07
CA LEU A 113 -6.32 8.78 -4.66
C LEU A 113 -6.48 7.28 -4.45
N ILE A 114 -7.15 6.59 -5.36
CA ILE A 114 -7.29 5.12 -5.37
C ILE A 114 -5.92 4.46 -5.50
N LEU A 115 -5.10 4.90 -6.47
CA LEU A 115 -3.74 4.40 -6.66
C LEU A 115 -2.88 4.60 -5.40
N SER A 116 -2.93 5.79 -4.79
CA SER A 116 -2.20 6.06 -3.56
C SER A 116 -2.72 5.22 -2.38
N ALA A 117 -4.02 4.98 -2.27
CA ALA A 117 -4.58 4.10 -1.24
C ALA A 117 -4.14 2.65 -1.42
N LEU A 118 -4.15 2.12 -2.65
CA LEU A 118 -3.70 0.76 -2.97
C LEU A 118 -2.21 0.56 -2.65
N ASP A 119 -1.36 1.52 -3.00
CA ASP A 119 0.08 1.49 -2.69
C ASP A 119 0.34 1.50 -1.18
N LEU A 120 -0.37 2.36 -0.43
CA LEU A 120 -0.27 2.39 1.02
C LEU A 120 -0.81 1.12 1.68
N ILE A 121 -1.88 0.51 1.15
CA ILE A 121 -2.38 -0.79 1.62
C ILE A 121 -1.27 -1.82 1.47
N GLN A 122 -0.62 -1.92 0.32
CA GLN A 122 0.50 -2.85 0.12
C GLN A 122 1.60 -2.63 1.15
N GLY A 123 2.06 -1.38 1.32
CA GLY A 123 3.09 -1.04 2.30
C GLY A 123 2.72 -1.44 3.73
N VAL A 124 1.48 -1.17 4.16
CA VAL A 124 1.01 -1.54 5.51
C VAL A 124 0.90 -3.06 5.67
N LEU A 125 0.43 -3.79 4.66
CA LEU A 125 0.34 -5.25 4.71
C LEU A 125 1.71 -5.92 4.81
N LEU A 126 2.75 -5.31 4.22
CA LEU A 126 4.14 -5.77 4.33
C LEU A 126 4.75 -5.45 5.69
N LEU A 127 4.45 -4.26 6.25
CA LEU A 127 4.95 -3.83 7.56
C LEU A 127 4.22 -4.51 8.73
N HIS A 128 2.93 -4.82 8.56
CA HIS A 128 2.08 -5.47 9.53
C HIS A 128 1.32 -6.65 8.88
N PRO A 129 1.98 -7.81 8.69
CA PRO A 129 1.36 -9.00 8.11
C PRO A 129 0.02 -9.43 8.74
N PRO A 130 -0.24 -9.28 10.06
CA PRO A 130 -1.54 -9.61 10.64
C PRO A 130 -2.71 -8.82 10.02
N SER A 131 -2.47 -7.62 9.48
CA SER A 131 -3.50 -6.85 8.77
C SER A 131 -4.00 -7.53 7.49
N LYS A 132 -3.28 -8.53 6.94
CA LYS A 132 -3.78 -9.32 5.81
C LYS A 132 -5.08 -10.03 6.16
N SER A 133 -5.31 -10.38 7.43
CA SER A 133 -6.56 -11.00 7.90
C SER A 133 -7.83 -10.18 7.58
N LEU A 134 -7.70 -8.87 7.33
CA LEU A 134 -8.80 -8.03 6.89
C LEU A 134 -9.42 -8.51 5.57
N PHE A 135 -8.64 -9.13 4.69
CA PHE A 135 -9.09 -9.65 3.40
C PHE A 135 -9.69 -11.07 3.47
N ALA A 136 -9.71 -11.70 4.65
CA ALA A 136 -10.50 -12.92 4.85
C ALA A 136 -12.01 -12.63 4.82
N ARG A 137 -12.39 -11.35 5.03
CA ARG A 137 -13.78 -10.88 4.93
C ARG A 137 -14.14 -10.66 3.46
N GLU A 138 -15.23 -11.28 3.02
CA GLU A 138 -15.70 -11.20 1.63
C GLU A 138 -15.88 -9.76 1.14
N GLN A 139 -16.44 -8.88 1.96
CA GLN A 139 -16.63 -7.46 1.62
C GLN A 139 -15.33 -6.76 1.22
N ASN A 140 -14.25 -7.01 1.96
CA ASN A 140 -12.96 -6.36 1.69
C ASN A 140 -12.27 -6.98 0.47
N MET A 141 -12.45 -8.28 0.23
CA MET A 141 -11.94 -8.95 -0.96
C MET A 141 -12.69 -8.51 -2.22
N ASN A 142 -14.02 -8.44 -2.16
CA ASN A 142 -14.85 -7.92 -3.25
C ASN A 142 -14.47 -6.50 -3.63
N LEU A 143 -14.11 -5.64 -2.68
CA LEU A 143 -13.60 -4.31 -3.00
C LEU A 143 -12.39 -4.33 -3.95
N LEU A 144 -11.48 -5.30 -3.79
CA LEU A 144 -10.36 -5.48 -4.73
C LEU A 144 -10.83 -6.08 -6.06
N LEU A 145 -11.78 -7.02 -6.05
CA LEU A 145 -12.32 -7.59 -7.29
C LEU A 145 -13.07 -6.54 -8.13
N ASP A 146 -13.85 -5.67 -7.49
CA ASP A 146 -14.57 -4.58 -8.13
C ASP A 146 -13.63 -3.57 -8.81
N LEU A 147 -12.41 -3.38 -8.29
CA LEU A 147 -11.38 -2.55 -8.91
C LEU A 147 -10.75 -3.18 -10.16
N LEU A 148 -10.93 -4.49 -10.38
CA LEU A 148 -10.50 -5.17 -11.60
C LEU A 148 -11.50 -5.03 -12.75
N GLU A 149 -12.70 -4.52 -12.48
CA GLU A 149 -13.74 -4.37 -13.50
C GLU A 149 -13.27 -3.52 -14.69
N PRO A 150 -13.74 -3.80 -15.93
CA PRO A 150 -13.22 -3.17 -17.15
C PRO A 150 -13.42 -1.65 -17.25
N PHE A 151 -14.29 -1.06 -16.43
CA PHE A 151 -14.52 0.39 -16.43
C PHE A 151 -13.38 1.16 -15.74
N ASN A 152 -12.60 0.50 -14.87
CA ASN A 152 -11.47 1.13 -14.21
C ASN A 152 -10.29 1.28 -15.18
N CYS A 153 -9.49 2.32 -14.98
CA CYS A 153 -8.34 2.56 -15.84
C CYS A 153 -7.26 1.46 -15.63
N PRO A 154 -6.42 1.19 -16.65
CA PRO A 154 -5.39 0.14 -16.59
C PRO A 154 -4.42 0.26 -15.41
N ALA A 155 -4.14 1.48 -14.95
CA ALA A 155 -3.28 1.72 -13.79
C ALA A 155 -3.91 1.18 -12.50
N ILE A 156 -5.21 1.42 -12.28
CA ILE A 156 -5.94 0.92 -11.10
C ILE A 156 -5.98 -0.60 -11.12
N GLN A 157 -6.31 -1.21 -12.27
CA GLN A 157 -6.34 -2.66 -12.41
C GLN A 157 -4.97 -3.28 -12.09
N SER A 158 -3.88 -2.68 -12.61
CA SER A 158 -2.51 -3.14 -12.36
C SER A 158 -2.11 -3.02 -10.88
N ALA A 159 -2.40 -1.89 -10.24
CA ALA A 159 -2.13 -1.69 -8.81
C ALA A 159 -2.97 -2.62 -7.92
N THR A 160 -4.20 -2.90 -8.34
CA THR A 160 -5.12 -3.82 -7.64
C THR A 160 -4.60 -5.25 -7.70
N LEU A 161 -4.10 -5.71 -8.85
CA LEU A 161 -3.48 -7.04 -8.97
C LEU A 161 -2.28 -7.20 -8.03
N LEU A 162 -1.44 -6.17 -7.91
CA LEU A 162 -0.31 -6.20 -6.97
C LEU A 162 -0.76 -6.19 -5.50
N THR A 163 -1.83 -5.45 -5.20
CA THR A 163 -2.47 -5.44 -3.88
C THR A 163 -3.04 -6.81 -3.53
N LEU A 164 -3.68 -7.49 -4.50
CA LEU A 164 -4.14 -8.87 -4.35
C LEU A 164 -2.97 -9.82 -4.06
N VAL A 165 -1.87 -9.78 -4.83
CA VAL A 165 -0.69 -10.61 -4.53
C VAL A 165 -0.24 -10.42 -3.08
N THR A 166 -0.15 -9.17 -2.62
CA THR A 166 0.28 -8.85 -1.26
C THR A 166 -0.71 -9.34 -0.18
N ALA A 167 -2.01 -9.28 -0.47
CA ALA A 167 -3.05 -9.78 0.42
C ALA A 167 -3.10 -11.32 0.47
N LEU A 168 -2.78 -12.01 -0.62
CA LEU A 168 -2.88 -13.47 -0.73
C LEU A 168 -1.61 -14.20 -0.27
N ILE A 169 -0.44 -13.60 -0.46
CA ILE A 169 0.84 -14.26 -0.18
C ILE A 169 0.95 -14.69 1.28
N GLU A 170 1.31 -15.96 1.48
CA GLU A 170 1.40 -16.65 2.78
C GLU A 170 0.10 -16.62 3.62
N THR A 171 -1.05 -16.37 2.99
CA THR A 171 -2.33 -16.21 3.69
C THR A 171 -3.42 -17.09 3.03
N PRO A 172 -3.42 -18.42 3.28
CA PRO A 172 -4.30 -19.35 2.58
C PRO A 172 -5.80 -19.09 2.81
N ILE A 173 -6.16 -18.48 3.95
CA ILE A 173 -7.55 -18.08 4.21
C ILE A 173 -8.02 -17.01 3.21
N ASN A 174 -7.16 -16.04 2.89
CA ASN A 174 -7.48 -15.00 1.91
C ASN A 174 -7.58 -15.59 0.51
N THR A 175 -6.70 -16.54 0.17
CA THR A 175 -6.77 -17.27 -1.11
C THR A 175 -8.11 -17.98 -1.26
N ARG A 176 -8.59 -18.66 -0.21
CA ARG A 176 -9.91 -19.31 -0.20
C ARG A 176 -11.06 -18.31 -0.34
N THR A 177 -11.00 -17.16 0.35
CA THR A 177 -12.01 -16.10 0.21
C THR A 177 -12.02 -15.53 -1.21
N PHE A 178 -10.85 -15.32 -1.82
CA PHE A 178 -10.73 -14.91 -3.21
C PHE A 178 -11.34 -15.94 -4.18
N GLU A 179 -11.06 -17.22 -3.97
CA GLU A 179 -11.62 -18.30 -4.78
C GLU A 179 -13.13 -18.44 -4.63
N SER A 180 -13.66 -18.32 -3.40
CA SER A 180 -15.11 -18.42 -3.15
C SER A 180 -15.90 -17.27 -3.74
N LEU A 181 -15.24 -16.16 -4.06
CA LEU A 181 -15.81 -14.98 -4.71
C LEU A 181 -15.54 -14.96 -6.23
N ASP A 182 -15.26 -16.11 -6.82
CA ASP A 182 -14.98 -16.25 -8.25
C ASP A 182 -13.79 -15.39 -8.72
N GLY A 183 -12.85 -15.06 -7.83
CA GLY A 183 -11.72 -14.17 -8.15
C GLY A 183 -10.86 -14.68 -9.30
N LEU A 184 -10.68 -16.00 -9.43
CA LEU A 184 -10.02 -16.60 -10.59
C LEU A 184 -10.79 -16.42 -11.90
N LEU A 185 -12.12 -16.51 -11.85
CA LEU A 185 -12.95 -16.25 -13.01
C LEU A 185 -12.82 -14.78 -13.43
N THR A 186 -12.83 -13.84 -12.48
CA THR A 186 -12.61 -12.41 -12.73
C THR A 186 -11.26 -12.16 -13.41
N VAL A 187 -10.16 -12.66 -12.82
CA VAL A 187 -8.79 -12.52 -13.37
C VAL A 187 -8.67 -13.13 -14.76
N THR A 188 -9.16 -14.35 -14.96
CA THR A 188 -9.04 -15.03 -16.27
C THR A 188 -9.96 -14.43 -17.33
N SER A 189 -11.13 -13.92 -16.95
CA SER A 189 -12.03 -13.20 -17.86
C SER A 189 -11.41 -11.87 -18.30
N LEU A 190 -10.83 -11.11 -17.36
CA LEU A 190 -10.09 -9.89 -17.68
C LEU A 190 -8.89 -10.19 -18.59
N PHE A 191 -8.15 -11.27 -18.37
CA PHE A 191 -7.03 -11.64 -19.23
C PHE A 191 -7.46 -12.00 -20.66
N LYS A 192 -8.54 -12.78 -20.78
CA LYS A 192 -9.09 -13.23 -22.08
C LYS A 192 -9.69 -12.09 -22.89
N SER A 193 -10.21 -11.05 -22.25
CA SER A 193 -10.82 -9.93 -22.95
C SER A 193 -9.84 -9.27 -23.93
N ARG A 194 -10.33 -8.95 -25.14
CA ARG A 194 -9.56 -8.26 -26.17
C ARG A 194 -9.39 -6.77 -25.86
N SER A 195 -10.25 -6.19 -25.03
CA SER A 195 -10.19 -4.77 -24.64
C SER A 195 -9.16 -4.49 -23.54
N THR A 196 -8.70 -5.52 -22.84
CA THR A 196 -7.74 -5.37 -21.73
C THR A 196 -6.40 -4.88 -22.25
N ALA A 197 -5.91 -3.80 -21.63
CA ALA A 197 -4.63 -3.19 -21.97
C ALA A 197 -3.47 -4.19 -21.83
N ARG A 198 -2.46 -4.05 -22.70
CA ARG A 198 -1.31 -4.95 -22.74
C ARG A 198 -0.56 -5.02 -21.40
N GLU A 199 -0.40 -3.90 -20.73
CA GLU A 199 0.25 -3.82 -19.42
C GLU A 199 -0.51 -4.60 -18.33
N VAL A 200 -1.86 -4.50 -18.33
CA VAL A 200 -2.71 -5.25 -17.41
C VAL A 200 -2.61 -6.75 -17.71
N LYS A 201 -2.56 -7.15 -18.99
CA LYS A 201 -2.33 -8.56 -19.36
C LYS A 201 -1.01 -9.11 -18.82
N LEU A 202 0.06 -8.31 -18.84
CA LEU A 202 1.32 -8.70 -18.24
C LEU A 202 1.18 -8.91 -16.73
N LYS A 203 0.53 -7.97 -16.02
CA LYS A 203 0.24 -8.09 -14.58
C LYS A 203 -0.66 -9.26 -14.23
N LEU A 204 -1.61 -9.62 -15.08
CA LEU A 204 -2.45 -10.80 -14.91
C LEU A 204 -1.63 -12.09 -15.04
N VAL A 205 -0.67 -12.15 -15.97
CA VAL A 205 0.25 -13.29 -16.08
C VAL A 205 1.16 -13.38 -14.86
N GLU A 206 1.70 -12.26 -14.38
CA GLU A 206 2.48 -12.22 -13.12
C GLU A 206 1.63 -12.72 -11.95
N PHE A 207 0.40 -12.22 -11.78
CA PHE A 207 -0.53 -12.68 -10.75
C PHE A 207 -0.79 -14.18 -10.84
N LEU A 208 -1.10 -14.71 -12.03
CA LEU A 208 -1.33 -16.15 -12.23
C LEU A 208 -0.09 -16.98 -11.93
N TYR A 209 1.10 -16.48 -12.27
CA TYR A 209 2.36 -17.13 -11.89
C TYR A 209 2.51 -17.21 -10.37
N PHE A 210 2.30 -16.10 -9.65
CA PHE A 210 2.33 -16.10 -8.18
C PHE A 210 1.26 -17.00 -7.56
N TYR A 211 0.05 -17.00 -8.11
CA TYR A 211 -1.06 -17.81 -7.60
C TYR A 211 -0.85 -19.32 -7.78
N LEU A 212 -0.21 -19.73 -8.89
CA LEU A 212 0.04 -21.14 -9.20
C LEU A 212 1.36 -21.70 -8.64
N MET A 213 2.24 -20.84 -8.12
CA MET A 213 3.49 -21.26 -7.50
C MET A 213 3.20 -21.94 -6.15
N PRO A 214 3.73 -23.16 -5.91
CA PRO A 214 3.53 -23.91 -4.68
C PRO A 214 4.30 -23.34 -3.48
#